data_AF-A0A5B8QYR4-F1
#
_entry.id   AF-A0A5B8QYR4-F1
#
_cell.length_a   1.000
_cell.length_b   1.000
_cell.length_c   1.000
_cell.angle_alpha   90.00
_cell.angle_beta   90.00
_cell.angle_gamma   90.00
#
_symmetry.space_group_name_H-M   'P 1'
#
loop_
_entity.id
_entity.type
_entity.pdbx_description
1 polymer ?
#
loop_
_entity_poly.entity_id
_entity_poly.type
_entity_poly.pdbx_seq_one_letter_code
_entity_poly.pdbx_strand_id
1 'polypeptide(L)'
;MTTNTIVTSDDILLKLCHSVAHVLSSTSASHVSHAGMVQSIARTRLKPDLGCFSIFDGGFSGLVVINFSAPAAIEIYRRYMLNMGMPEEELAFSHTSDEVGNVMGELMNQILGDFINKISKELQTSISQSQPKMLTINKELTISIDANLDDAVARRVSFKTENNHIFYLEFAMDKTEFIKLDEFEYDEEFDPDSLLEQHGMSGAQASNVESITPWSRMADKPAISQQHTNMDADDLLDELGI
;
A
#
# COMPACT_ATOMS: atom_id res chain seq x y z
N MET A 1 -10.47 -29.95 -26.04
CA MET A 1 -9.31 -29.95 -25.13
C MET A 1 -9.49 -28.72 -24.26
N THR A 2 -10.02 -28.88 -23.05
CA THR A 2 -10.06 -27.81 -22.06
C THR A 2 -8.62 -27.49 -21.68
N THR A 3 -8.11 -26.35 -22.12
CA THR A 3 -6.80 -25.86 -21.70
C THR A 3 -6.88 -25.56 -20.21
N ASN A 4 -6.18 -26.33 -19.38
CA ASN A 4 -6.06 -26.00 -17.97
C ASN A 4 -5.42 -24.62 -17.84
N THR A 5 -6.08 -23.70 -17.15
CA THR A 5 -5.49 -22.41 -16.78
C THR A 5 -4.39 -22.66 -15.76
N ILE A 6 -3.16 -22.27 -16.10
CA ILE A 6 -2.01 -22.33 -15.21
C ILE A 6 -1.64 -20.89 -14.88
N VAL A 7 -1.61 -20.55 -13.60
CA VAL A 7 -1.12 -19.25 -13.10
C VAL A 7 0.28 -19.46 -12.54
N THR A 8 1.23 -18.68 -13.03
CA THR A 8 2.64 -18.73 -12.64
C THR A 8 3.02 -17.53 -11.76
N SER A 9 4.21 -17.57 -11.16
CA SER A 9 4.74 -16.43 -10.41
C SER A 9 4.90 -15.16 -11.24
N ASP A 10 5.17 -15.27 -12.55
CA ASP A 10 5.25 -14.11 -13.45
C ASP A 10 3.84 -13.52 -13.72
N ASP A 11 2.76 -14.33 -13.71
CA ASP A 11 1.38 -13.84 -13.81
C ASP A 11 0.96 -13.08 -12.54
N ILE A 12 1.34 -13.60 -11.37
CA ILE A 12 1.13 -12.95 -10.07
C ILE A 12 1.86 -11.60 -10.03
N LEU A 13 3.12 -11.57 -10.51
CA LEU A 13 3.88 -10.32 -10.65
C LEU A 13 3.19 -9.32 -11.58
N LEU A 14 2.63 -9.77 -12.70
CA LEU A 14 1.93 -8.89 -13.62
C LEU A 14 0.69 -8.27 -12.98
N LYS A 15 -0.07 -9.05 -12.20
CA LYS A 15 -1.22 -8.56 -11.42
C LYS A 15 -0.79 -7.49 -10.43
N LEU A 16 0.30 -7.73 -9.70
CA LEU A 16 0.89 -6.74 -8.80
C LEU A 16 1.30 -5.47 -9.56
N CYS A 17 1.90 -5.60 -10.75
CA CYS A 17 2.27 -4.44 -11.56
C CYS A 17 1.06 -3.61 -11.99
N HIS A 18 -0.04 -4.27 -12.35
CA HIS A 18 -1.30 -3.60 -12.66
C HIS A 18 -1.88 -2.88 -11.44
N SER A 19 -1.85 -3.49 -10.25
CA SER A 19 -2.28 -2.84 -9.00
C SER A 19 -1.45 -1.60 -8.66
N VAL A 20 -0.12 -1.69 -8.80
CA VAL A 20 0.78 -0.54 -8.60
C VAL A 20 0.45 0.59 -9.58
N ALA A 21 0.36 0.27 -10.87
CA ALA A 21 0.07 1.27 -11.90
C ALA A 21 -1.33 1.88 -11.70
N HIS A 22 -2.33 1.07 -11.36
CA HIS A 22 -3.70 1.51 -11.15
C HIS A 22 -3.82 2.46 -9.97
N VAL A 23 -3.39 2.04 -8.77
CA VAL A 23 -3.54 2.85 -7.55
C VAL A 23 -2.71 4.12 -7.63
N LEU A 24 -1.45 4.04 -8.08
CA LEU A 24 -0.64 5.23 -8.23
C LEU A 24 -1.24 6.19 -9.26
N SER A 25 -1.75 5.68 -10.40
CA SER A 25 -2.32 6.57 -11.41
C SER A 25 -3.63 7.21 -10.99
N SER A 26 -4.50 6.46 -10.31
CA SER A 26 -5.81 6.97 -9.87
C SER A 26 -5.68 8.01 -8.77
N THR A 27 -4.83 7.74 -7.76
CA THR A 27 -4.64 8.63 -6.61
C THR A 27 -3.86 9.89 -6.98
N SER A 28 -2.82 9.76 -7.80
CA SER A 28 -2.00 10.88 -8.24
C SER A 28 -2.57 11.63 -9.44
N ALA A 29 -3.65 11.17 -10.08
CA ALA A 29 -4.15 11.70 -11.36
C ALA A 29 -3.02 11.92 -12.39
N SER A 30 -2.06 11.00 -12.41
CA SER A 30 -0.88 11.01 -13.27
C SER A 30 -0.71 9.64 -13.90
N HIS A 31 -0.11 9.56 -15.08
CA HIS A 31 0.07 8.27 -15.74
C HIS A 31 1.34 7.56 -15.21
N VAL A 32 1.14 6.45 -14.49
CA VAL A 32 2.23 5.56 -14.08
C VAL A 32 2.19 4.28 -14.92
N SER A 33 3.33 3.94 -15.52
CA SER A 33 3.47 2.75 -16.39
C SER A 33 4.63 1.87 -15.97
N HIS A 34 4.57 0.58 -16.31
CA HIS A 34 5.66 -0.37 -16.09
C HIS A 34 6.26 -0.87 -17.41
N ALA A 35 7.51 -1.31 -17.37
CA ALA A 35 8.16 -1.96 -18.50
C ALA A 35 7.48 -3.31 -18.82
N GLY A 36 7.40 -3.65 -20.12
CA GLY A 36 6.89 -4.95 -20.58
C GLY A 36 7.89 -6.11 -20.43
N MET A 37 9.09 -5.84 -19.92
CA MET A 37 10.11 -6.85 -19.65
C MET A 37 10.49 -6.83 -18.17
N VAL A 38 10.70 -8.02 -17.61
CA VAL A 38 11.14 -8.21 -16.23
C VAL A 38 12.58 -8.69 -16.20
N GLN A 39 13.34 -8.26 -15.20
CA GLN A 39 14.71 -8.70 -14.97
C GLN A 39 14.73 -9.79 -13.90
N SER A 40 15.35 -10.93 -14.19
CA SER A 40 15.67 -11.92 -13.14
C SER A 40 16.79 -11.36 -12.26
N ILE A 41 16.59 -11.36 -10.95
CA ILE A 41 17.58 -10.91 -9.97
C ILE A 41 17.90 -12.03 -8.99
N ALA A 42 19.07 -11.96 -8.35
CA ALA A 42 19.47 -12.98 -7.37
C ALA A 42 18.75 -12.81 -6.04
N ARG A 43 18.55 -11.56 -5.59
CA ARG A 43 17.98 -11.21 -4.28
C ARG A 43 17.34 -9.84 -4.32
N THR A 44 16.27 -9.65 -3.54
CA THR A 44 15.64 -8.35 -3.32
C THR A 44 16.47 -7.46 -2.42
N ARG A 45 16.50 -6.15 -2.68
CA ARG A 45 17.24 -5.16 -1.89
C ARG A 45 16.48 -3.85 -1.82
N LEU A 46 16.62 -3.16 -0.69
CA LEU A 46 16.19 -1.78 -0.56
C LEU A 46 17.31 -0.87 -1.05
N LYS A 47 17.03 -0.08 -2.07
CA LYS A 47 17.95 0.93 -2.58
C LYS A 47 17.82 2.22 -1.75
N PRO A 48 18.82 3.12 -1.84
CA PRO A 48 18.72 4.44 -1.24
C PRO A 48 17.50 5.24 -1.72
N ASP A 49 17.25 6.36 -1.05
CA ASP A 49 16.10 7.27 -1.16
C ASP A 49 14.90 6.77 -0.34
N LEU A 50 13.87 6.23 -0.99
CA LEU A 50 12.64 5.83 -0.33
C LEU A 50 12.24 4.42 -0.75
N GLY A 51 12.28 3.50 0.21
CA GLY A 51 12.01 2.09 -0.01
C GLY A 51 10.88 1.58 0.87
N CYS A 52 10.02 0.75 0.30
CA CYS A 52 8.96 0.05 1.02
C CYS A 52 9.14 -1.45 0.85
N PHE A 53 8.85 -2.22 1.90
CA PHE A 53 8.75 -3.67 1.77
C PHE A 53 7.55 -4.22 2.54
N SER A 54 7.01 -5.33 2.05
CA SER A 54 5.93 -6.08 2.68
C SER A 54 6.03 -7.56 2.32
N ILE A 55 5.66 -8.40 3.28
CA ILE A 55 5.64 -9.86 3.17
C ILE A 55 4.18 -10.32 3.09
N PHE A 56 3.93 -11.29 2.24
CA PHE A 56 2.68 -12.02 2.11
C PHE A 56 2.86 -13.44 2.61
N ASP A 57 1.81 -14.00 3.20
CA ASP A 57 1.79 -15.36 3.71
C ASP A 57 0.37 -15.95 3.62
N GLY A 58 0.25 -17.27 3.46
CA GLY A 58 -1.02 -17.97 3.28
C GLY A 58 -0.99 -18.97 2.13
N GLY A 59 -1.89 -18.82 1.16
CA GLY A 59 -1.91 -19.68 -0.05
C GLY A 59 -0.60 -19.69 -0.85
N PHE A 60 0.18 -18.63 -0.71
CA PHE A 60 1.60 -18.59 -1.02
C PHE A 60 2.29 -17.54 -0.16
N SER A 61 3.60 -17.67 -0.03
CA SER A 61 4.43 -16.71 0.69
C SER A 61 5.30 -15.94 -0.30
N GLY A 62 5.53 -14.66 -0.03
CA GLY A 62 6.29 -13.81 -0.93
C GLY A 62 6.69 -12.48 -0.31
N LEU A 63 7.58 -11.78 -1.01
CA LEU A 63 8.14 -10.49 -0.61
C LEU A 63 7.99 -9.51 -1.76
N VAL A 64 7.46 -8.33 -1.46
CA VAL A 64 7.46 -7.17 -2.35
C VAL A 64 8.33 -6.10 -1.76
N VAL A 65 9.18 -5.52 -2.61
CA VAL A 65 9.99 -4.34 -2.32
C VAL A 65 9.76 -3.32 -3.42
N ILE A 66 9.40 -2.09 -3.07
CA ILE A 66 9.34 -0.98 -4.02
C ILE A 66 10.37 0.06 -3.63
N ASN A 67 11.22 0.44 -4.58
CA ASN A 67 12.29 1.41 -4.41
C ASN A 67 11.98 2.63 -5.27
N PHE A 68 11.47 3.69 -4.65
CA PHE A 68 11.23 4.98 -5.27
C PHE A 68 12.52 5.79 -5.29
N SER A 69 12.86 6.33 -6.46
CA SER A 69 13.85 7.41 -6.51
C SER A 69 13.29 8.64 -5.82
N ALA A 70 14.15 9.46 -5.21
CA ALA A 70 13.75 10.73 -4.59
C ALA A 70 12.81 11.59 -5.48
N PRO A 71 13.10 11.82 -6.78
CA PRO A 71 12.21 12.61 -7.62
C PRO A 71 10.88 11.90 -7.95
N ALA A 72 10.86 10.57 -8.08
CA ALA A 72 9.61 9.82 -8.27
C ALA A 72 8.71 9.90 -7.03
N ALA A 73 9.29 9.76 -5.84
CA ALA A 73 8.55 9.85 -4.58
C ALA A 73 7.92 11.23 -4.40
N ILE A 74 8.68 12.30 -4.65
CA ILE A 74 8.18 13.68 -4.55
C ILE A 74 7.09 13.95 -5.60
N GLU A 75 7.26 13.49 -6.83
CA GLU A 75 6.23 13.66 -7.86
C GLU A 75 4.90 13.03 -7.45
N ILE A 76 4.92 11.74 -7.06
CA ILE A 76 3.73 11.00 -6.64
C ILE A 76 3.07 11.69 -5.44
N TYR A 77 3.85 12.01 -4.40
CA TYR A 77 3.37 12.69 -3.20
C TYR A 77 2.72 14.04 -3.52
N ARG A 78 3.41 14.92 -4.28
CA ARG A 78 2.90 16.26 -4.60
C ARG A 78 1.61 16.16 -5.39
N ARG A 79 1.56 15.28 -6.39
CA ARG A 79 0.38 15.14 -7.24
C ARG A 79 -0.81 14.61 -6.44
N TYR A 80 -0.59 13.65 -5.56
CA TYR A 80 -1.61 13.15 -4.64
C TYR A 80 -2.15 14.26 -3.71
N MET A 81 -1.27 15.04 -3.08
CA MET A 81 -1.68 16.15 -2.19
C MET A 81 -2.40 17.28 -2.94
N LEU A 82 -1.94 17.63 -4.15
CA LEU A 82 -2.61 18.61 -5.00
C LEU A 82 -4.02 18.15 -5.39
N ASN A 83 -4.21 16.86 -5.69
CA ASN A 83 -5.53 16.30 -5.97
C ASN A 83 -6.45 16.36 -4.74
N MET A 84 -5.89 16.30 -3.54
CA MET A 84 -6.61 16.48 -2.29
C MET A 84 -6.88 17.95 -1.94
N GLY A 85 -6.47 18.90 -2.79
CA GLY A 85 -6.73 20.32 -2.64
C GLY A 85 -5.71 21.08 -1.79
N MET A 86 -4.59 20.47 -1.43
CA MET A 86 -3.53 21.15 -0.67
C MET A 86 -2.78 22.16 -1.56
N PRO A 87 -2.50 23.39 -1.08
CA PRO A 87 -1.72 24.37 -1.82
C PRO A 87 -0.28 23.89 -2.07
N GLU A 88 0.28 24.22 -3.24
CA GLU A 88 1.64 23.81 -3.61
C GLU A 88 2.72 24.34 -2.65
N GLU A 89 2.43 25.46 -2.00
CA GLU A 89 3.30 26.16 -1.04
C GLU A 89 3.47 25.40 0.28
N GLU A 90 2.50 24.53 0.63
CA GLU A 90 2.48 23.77 1.88
C GLU A 90 3.10 22.38 1.73
N LEU A 91 3.44 21.98 0.50
CA LEU A 91 3.97 20.65 0.20
C LEU A 91 5.43 20.50 0.67
N ALA A 92 5.73 19.30 1.17
CA ALA A 92 7.10 18.93 1.49
C ALA A 92 8.03 19.01 0.26
N PHE A 93 9.19 19.64 0.45
CA PHE A 93 10.24 19.73 -0.57
C PHE A 93 11.19 18.53 -0.57
N SER A 94 11.32 17.83 0.56
CA SER A 94 12.26 16.71 0.72
C SER A 94 11.55 15.37 0.77
N HIS A 95 12.05 14.40 -0.01
CA HIS A 95 11.58 13.02 0.01
C HIS A 95 11.79 12.33 1.37
N THR A 96 12.66 12.89 2.20
CA THR A 96 12.96 12.40 3.55
C THR A 96 11.99 12.94 4.61
N SER A 97 11.00 13.76 4.23
CA SER A 97 9.99 14.26 5.16
C SER A 97 9.12 13.10 5.66
N ASP A 98 8.79 13.10 6.96
CA ASP A 98 7.89 12.12 7.55
C ASP A 98 6.53 12.11 6.84
N GLU A 99 6.07 13.26 6.37
CA GLU A 99 4.83 13.40 5.60
C GLU A 99 4.87 12.60 4.29
N VAL A 100 5.96 12.69 3.53
CA VAL A 100 6.15 11.93 2.29
C VAL A 100 6.17 10.44 2.60
N GLY A 101 6.88 10.03 3.66
CA GLY A 101 6.92 8.64 4.10
C GLY A 101 5.54 8.10 4.47
N ASN A 102 4.72 8.89 5.19
CA ASN A 102 3.38 8.52 5.61
C ASN A 102 2.42 8.38 4.43
N VAL A 103 2.39 9.38 3.54
CA VAL A 103 1.54 9.36 2.34
C VAL A 103 1.92 8.20 1.44
N MET A 104 3.21 8.03 1.16
CA MET A 104 3.68 6.92 0.34
C MET A 104 3.40 5.57 1.02
N GLY A 105 3.49 5.48 2.34
CA GLY A 105 3.13 4.28 3.11
C GLY A 105 1.64 3.92 2.98
N GLU A 106 0.76 4.92 2.97
CA GLU A 106 -0.67 4.73 2.75
C GLU A 106 -0.98 4.28 1.31
N LEU A 107 -0.36 4.90 0.31
CA LEU A 107 -0.47 4.44 -1.07
C LEU A 107 0.02 2.99 -1.22
N MET A 108 1.09 2.61 -0.51
CA MET A 108 1.57 1.24 -0.48
C MET A 108 0.59 0.26 0.17
N ASN A 109 -0.09 0.65 1.25
CA ASN A 109 -1.18 -0.13 1.84
C ASN A 109 -2.28 -0.38 0.79
N GLN A 110 -2.69 0.65 0.07
CA GLN A 110 -3.75 0.56 -0.94
C GLN A 110 -3.35 -0.31 -2.13
N ILE A 111 -2.12 -0.14 -2.66
CA ILE A 111 -1.58 -0.98 -3.74
C ILE A 111 -1.63 -2.46 -3.36
N LEU A 112 -1.14 -2.79 -2.16
CA LEU A 112 -1.03 -4.17 -1.74
C LEU A 112 -2.39 -4.75 -1.35
N GLY A 113 -3.28 -3.95 -0.76
CA GLY A 113 -4.67 -4.34 -0.53
C GLY A 113 -5.43 -4.65 -1.83
N ASP A 114 -5.31 -3.79 -2.84
CA ASP A 114 -5.90 -4.01 -4.17
C ASP A 114 -5.35 -5.29 -4.82
N PHE A 115 -4.03 -5.48 -4.80
CA PHE A 115 -3.38 -6.69 -5.31
C PHE A 115 -3.88 -7.95 -4.59
N ILE A 116 -3.88 -7.94 -3.26
CA ILE A 116 -4.25 -9.10 -2.45
C ILE A 116 -5.71 -9.46 -2.64
N ASN A 117 -6.61 -8.48 -2.72
CA ASN A 117 -8.02 -8.73 -3.02
C ASN A 117 -8.19 -9.39 -4.40
N LYS A 118 -7.48 -8.91 -5.42
CA LYS A 118 -7.56 -9.47 -6.78
C LYS A 118 -7.04 -10.91 -6.84
N ILE A 119 -5.86 -11.16 -6.26
CA ILE A 119 -5.22 -12.48 -6.36
C ILE A 119 -5.87 -13.51 -5.43
N SER A 120 -6.38 -13.11 -4.26
CA SER A 120 -7.13 -14.00 -3.36
C SER A 120 -8.41 -14.50 -4.01
N LYS A 121 -9.14 -13.63 -4.73
CA LYS A 121 -10.33 -14.01 -5.50
C LYS A 121 -9.99 -14.94 -6.66
N GLU A 122 -8.91 -14.66 -7.37
CA GLU A 122 -8.49 -15.44 -8.53
C GLU A 122 -7.98 -16.83 -8.18
N LEU A 123 -7.21 -16.95 -7.10
CA LEU A 123 -6.64 -18.22 -6.65
C LEU A 123 -7.54 -18.97 -5.66
N GLN A 124 -8.69 -18.39 -5.29
CA GLN A 124 -9.59 -18.90 -4.25
C GLN A 124 -8.87 -19.29 -2.96
N THR A 125 -7.94 -18.44 -2.53
CA THR A 125 -7.12 -18.70 -1.34
C THR A 125 -7.06 -17.48 -0.45
N SER A 126 -6.82 -17.71 0.85
CA SER A 126 -6.62 -16.64 1.80
C SER A 126 -5.14 -16.25 1.83
N ILE A 127 -4.88 -14.96 1.69
CA ILE A 127 -3.54 -14.40 1.76
C ILE A 127 -3.57 -13.28 2.77
N SER A 128 -2.70 -13.40 3.75
CA SER A 128 -2.45 -12.37 4.75
C SER A 128 -1.23 -11.55 4.34
N GLN A 129 -1.21 -10.30 4.77
CA GLN A 129 -0.14 -9.37 4.47
C GLN A 129 0.36 -8.72 5.77
N SER A 130 1.68 -8.65 5.90
CA SER A 130 2.33 -7.79 6.89
C SER A 130 2.25 -6.31 6.48
N GLN A 131 2.03 -5.42 7.45
CA GLN A 131 1.97 -3.98 7.13
C GLN A 131 3.23 -3.52 6.38
N PRO A 132 3.08 -2.85 5.23
CA PRO A 132 4.20 -2.30 4.48
C PRO A 132 4.93 -1.27 5.34
N LYS A 133 6.25 -1.43 5.42
CA LYS A 133 7.10 -0.50 6.16
C LYS A 133 7.81 0.42 5.19
N MET A 134 7.49 1.72 5.27
CA MET A 134 8.20 2.75 4.52
C MET A 134 9.48 3.13 5.26
N LEU A 135 10.59 3.20 4.54
CA LEU A 135 11.91 3.51 5.07
C LEU A 135 12.61 4.53 4.18
N THR A 136 13.07 5.61 4.80
CA THR A 136 14.03 6.52 4.18
C THR A 136 15.43 5.97 4.38
N ILE A 137 16.15 5.74 3.29
CA ILE A 137 17.37 4.93 3.31
C ILE A 137 18.53 5.70 2.69
N ASN A 138 19.61 5.87 3.45
CA ASN A 138 20.81 6.56 2.97
C ASN A 138 21.84 5.63 2.31
N LYS A 139 21.67 4.30 2.43
CA LYS A 139 22.60 3.28 1.91
C LYS A 139 21.84 2.01 1.54
N GLU A 140 22.24 1.32 0.46
CA GLU A 140 21.61 0.05 0.07
C GLU A 140 21.57 -0.95 1.23
N LEU A 141 20.38 -1.47 1.53
CA LEU A 141 20.15 -2.48 2.55
C LEU A 141 19.74 -3.79 1.89
N THR A 142 20.42 -4.86 2.26
CA THR A 142 20.01 -6.21 1.87
C THR A 142 18.94 -6.68 2.85
N ILE A 143 17.76 -7.01 2.33
CA ILE A 143 16.72 -7.63 3.13
C ILE A 143 16.96 -9.14 3.12
N SER A 144 17.05 -9.72 4.32
CA SER A 144 16.93 -11.16 4.54
C SER A 144 15.69 -11.34 5.40
N ILE A 145 14.62 -11.88 4.82
CA ILE A 145 13.41 -12.23 5.54
C ILE A 145 13.34 -13.74 5.59
N ASP A 146 13.10 -14.27 6.78
CA ASP A 146 12.85 -15.68 7.01
C ASP A 146 11.41 -16.01 6.57
N ALA A 147 11.15 -15.83 5.28
CA ALA A 147 9.83 -16.05 4.66
C ALA A 147 9.62 -17.52 4.30
N ASN A 148 10.49 -18.43 4.78
CA ASN A 148 10.50 -19.86 4.43
C ASN A 148 10.43 -20.12 2.92
N LEU A 149 11.09 -19.27 2.11
CA LEU A 149 11.16 -19.45 0.66
C LEU A 149 12.30 -20.43 0.34
N ASP A 150 11.98 -21.54 -0.31
CA ASP A 150 12.95 -22.59 -0.68
C ASP A 150 13.60 -22.29 -2.04
N ASP A 151 12.83 -22.41 -3.13
CA ASP A 151 13.28 -22.16 -4.52
C ASP A 151 12.74 -20.81 -5.00
N ALA A 152 13.16 -19.75 -4.31
CA ALA A 152 12.67 -18.40 -4.53
C ALA A 152 13.07 -17.88 -5.92
N VAL A 153 12.08 -17.46 -6.71
CA VAL A 153 12.30 -16.68 -7.93
C VAL A 153 12.12 -15.21 -7.63
N ALA A 154 13.15 -14.41 -7.94
CA ALA A 154 13.12 -12.97 -7.74
C ALA A 154 13.15 -12.23 -9.08
N ARG A 155 12.22 -11.29 -9.23
CA ARG A 155 12.03 -10.46 -10.42
C ARG A 155 12.09 -8.98 -10.06
N ARG A 156 12.65 -8.18 -10.96
CA ARG A 156 12.61 -6.71 -10.91
C ARG A 156 11.89 -6.15 -12.12
N VAL A 157 11.02 -5.18 -11.88
CA VAL A 157 10.29 -4.43 -12.90
C VAL A 157 10.58 -2.94 -12.74
N SER A 158 10.79 -2.25 -13.85
CA SER A 158 10.96 -0.79 -13.86
C SER A 158 9.62 -0.12 -14.13
N PHE A 159 9.34 0.92 -13.36
CA PHE A 159 8.20 1.81 -13.55
C PHE A 159 8.67 3.21 -13.95
N LYS A 160 7.78 3.96 -14.58
CA LYS A 160 7.97 5.36 -14.96
C LYS A 160 6.74 6.17 -14.58
N THR A 161 6.98 7.32 -13.98
CA THR A 161 5.97 8.36 -13.76
C THR A 161 5.73 9.18 -15.04
N GLU A 162 4.76 10.10 -15.00
CA GLU A 162 4.45 11.02 -16.11
C GLU A 162 5.66 11.89 -16.49
N ASN A 163 6.46 12.32 -15.51
CA ASN A 163 7.69 13.07 -15.76
C ASN A 163 8.92 12.18 -16.01
N ASN A 164 8.72 10.90 -16.36
CA ASN A 164 9.78 9.93 -16.64
C ASN A 164 10.73 9.64 -15.47
N HIS A 165 10.34 9.91 -14.23
CA HIS A 165 11.11 9.46 -13.07
C HIS A 165 10.92 7.95 -12.88
N ILE A 166 12.03 7.26 -12.61
CA ILE A 166 12.06 5.81 -12.55
C ILE A 166 11.97 5.36 -11.09
N PHE A 167 11.21 4.30 -10.86
CA PHE A 167 11.27 3.51 -9.64
C PHE A 167 11.23 2.02 -9.99
N TYR A 168 11.55 1.17 -9.01
CA TYR A 168 11.64 -0.28 -9.22
C TYR A 168 10.74 -1.03 -8.26
N LEU A 169 10.06 -2.03 -8.78
CA LEU A 169 9.41 -3.07 -7.99
C LEU A 169 10.27 -4.34 -8.06
N GLU A 170 10.51 -4.95 -6.91
CA GLU A 170 11.14 -6.25 -6.78
C GLU A 170 10.16 -7.20 -6.08
N PHE A 171 9.96 -8.36 -6.67
CA PHE A 171 9.06 -9.39 -6.18
C PHE A 171 9.83 -10.69 -6.04
N ALA A 172 9.67 -11.37 -4.92
CA ALA A 172 10.22 -12.71 -4.69
C ALA A 172 9.14 -13.62 -4.11
N MET A 173 9.06 -14.83 -4.63
CA MET A 173 8.10 -15.86 -4.23
C MET A 173 8.68 -17.23 -4.59
N ASP A 174 8.22 -18.29 -3.93
CA ASP A 174 8.57 -19.65 -4.33
C ASP A 174 8.12 -19.95 -5.76
N LYS A 175 8.92 -20.75 -6.45
CA LYS A 175 8.58 -21.21 -7.79
C LYS A 175 7.43 -22.21 -7.75
N THR A 176 6.21 -21.70 -7.78
CA THR A 176 4.98 -22.50 -7.77
C THR A 176 4.10 -22.22 -8.99
N GLU A 177 3.27 -23.20 -9.34
CA GLU A 177 2.27 -23.12 -10.40
C GLU A 177 0.90 -23.44 -9.81
N PHE A 178 -0.09 -22.58 -10.06
CA PHE A 178 -1.48 -22.81 -9.65
C PHE A 178 -2.24 -23.35 -10.84
N ILE A 179 -2.66 -24.60 -10.75
CA ILE A 179 -3.36 -25.31 -11.82
C ILE A 179 -4.84 -25.29 -11.48
N LYS A 180 -5.66 -24.68 -12.35
CA LYS A 180 -7.12 -24.72 -12.19
C LYS A 180 -7.61 -26.16 -12.35
N LEU A 181 -8.14 -26.73 -11.27
CA LEU A 181 -8.64 -28.11 -11.26
C LEU A 181 -10.15 -28.20 -11.50
N ASP A 182 -10.90 -27.16 -11.15
CA ASP A 182 -12.35 -27.10 -11.31
C ASP A 182 -12.80 -25.72 -11.81
N GLU A 183 -13.93 -25.67 -12.50
CA GLU A 183 -14.57 -24.40 -12.88
C GLU A 183 -15.36 -23.88 -11.68
N PHE A 184 -14.88 -22.78 -11.11
CA PHE A 184 -15.60 -22.02 -10.10
C PHE A 184 -16.14 -20.72 -10.70
N GLU A 185 -17.34 -20.34 -10.29
CA GLU A 185 -17.89 -19.01 -10.51
C GLU A 185 -17.23 -18.05 -9.52
N TYR A 186 -16.86 -16.86 -9.99
CA TYR A 186 -16.50 -15.77 -9.09
C TYR A 186 -17.77 -15.39 -8.35
N ASP A 187 -17.75 -15.41 -7.01
CA ASP A 187 -18.81 -14.76 -6.26
C ASP A 187 -18.91 -13.32 -6.79
N GLU A 188 -20.06 -12.97 -7.37
CA GLU A 188 -20.33 -11.64 -7.85
C GLU A 188 -19.93 -10.67 -6.75
N GLU A 189 -19.13 -9.65 -7.09
CA GLU A 189 -18.77 -8.60 -6.15
C GLU A 189 -20.07 -8.03 -5.58
N PHE A 190 -20.38 -8.38 -4.34
CA PHE A 190 -21.45 -7.75 -3.60
C PHE A 190 -21.06 -6.30 -3.43
N ASP A 191 -21.64 -5.45 -4.28
CA ASP A 191 -21.50 -4.02 -4.19
C ASP A 191 -22.06 -3.57 -2.81
N PRO A 192 -21.21 -2.99 -1.93
CA PRO A 192 -21.65 -2.58 -0.60
C PRO A 192 -22.77 -1.54 -0.67
N ASP A 193 -22.84 -0.75 -1.74
CA ASP A 193 -23.94 0.19 -1.98
C ASP A 193 -25.27 -0.56 -2.22
N SER A 194 -25.25 -1.70 -2.91
CA SER A 194 -26.42 -2.58 -3.10
C SER A 194 -26.93 -3.22 -1.79
N LEU A 195 -26.02 -3.54 -0.84
CA LEU A 195 -26.38 -4.00 0.51
C LEU A 195 -26.94 -2.86 1.38
N LEU A 196 -26.37 -1.65 1.24
CA LEU A 196 -26.87 -0.43 1.86
C LEU A 196 -28.25 -0.04 1.32
N GLU A 197 -28.52 -0.23 0.03
CA GLU A 197 -29.86 -0.06 -0.55
C GLU A 197 -30.86 -1.07 0.01
N GLN A 198 -30.48 -2.34 0.15
CA GLN A 198 -31.34 -3.38 0.75
C GLN A 198 -31.71 -3.09 2.21
N HIS A 199 -30.80 -2.50 3.00
CA HIS A 199 -31.08 -2.12 4.40
C HIS A 199 -31.60 -0.69 4.57
N GLY A 200 -31.35 0.21 3.62
CA GLY A 200 -31.76 1.61 3.64
C GLY A 200 -33.26 1.82 3.42
N MET A 201 -33.95 0.84 2.82
CA MET A 201 -35.42 0.90 2.63
C MET A 201 -36.22 0.73 3.93
N SER A 202 -35.61 0.35 5.06
CA SER A 202 -36.29 0.16 6.36
C SER A 202 -36.00 1.26 7.40
N GLY A 203 -35.26 2.32 7.04
CA GLY A 203 -34.77 3.31 8.00
C GLY A 203 -34.77 4.75 7.47
N ALA A 204 -35.75 5.14 6.67
CA ALA A 204 -35.90 6.53 6.24
C ALA A 204 -36.44 7.41 7.38
N GLN A 205 -35.57 7.85 8.29
CA GLN A 205 -35.79 9.08 9.06
C GLN A 205 -34.47 9.71 9.58
N ALA A 206 -34.07 10.77 8.90
CA ALA A 206 -33.33 11.95 9.37
C ALA A 206 -32.02 11.77 10.18
N SER A 207 -30.89 12.12 9.58
CA SER A 207 -30.09 13.29 10.02
C SER A 207 -28.90 13.55 9.09
N ASN A 208 -28.74 14.83 8.76
CA ASN A 208 -27.65 15.40 8.00
C ASN A 208 -26.35 15.25 8.82
N VAL A 209 -25.40 14.42 8.38
CA VAL A 209 -24.08 14.32 9.00
C VAL A 209 -23.04 14.65 7.95
N GLU A 210 -22.46 15.84 8.08
CA GLU A 210 -21.26 16.26 7.37
C GLU A 210 -20.18 15.19 7.51
N SER A 211 -19.61 14.78 6.38
CA SER A 211 -18.50 13.84 6.30
C SER A 211 -17.23 14.47 6.90
N ILE A 212 -17.09 14.36 8.22
CA ILE A 212 -15.87 14.69 8.95
C ILE A 212 -14.85 13.59 8.64
N THR A 213 -13.87 13.89 7.80
CA THR A 213 -12.71 13.03 7.61
C THR A 213 -11.80 13.09 8.85
N PRO A 214 -11.00 12.05 9.15
CA PRO A 214 -10.13 12.01 10.33
C PRO A 214 -9.13 13.19 10.43
N TRP A 215 -8.86 13.88 9.33
CA TRP A 215 -7.92 15.01 9.26
C TRP A 215 -8.49 16.35 9.74
N SER A 216 -9.81 16.52 9.80
CA SER A 216 -10.41 17.73 10.39
C SER A 216 -10.10 17.88 11.90
N ARG A 217 -9.68 16.79 12.57
CA ARG A 217 -9.23 16.83 13.97
C ARG A 217 -7.78 17.28 14.17
N MET A 218 -6.96 17.32 13.12
CA MET A 218 -5.56 17.76 13.22
C MET A 218 -5.37 19.26 12.97
N ALA A 219 -6.30 19.91 12.26
CA ALA A 219 -6.22 21.34 11.95
C ALA A 219 -6.65 22.27 13.10
N ASP A 220 -7.39 21.77 14.10
CA ASP A 220 -7.92 22.55 15.24
C ASP A 220 -7.16 22.27 16.54
N LYS A 221 -5.83 22.32 16.51
CA LYS A 221 -5.03 22.39 17.74
C LYS A 221 -4.40 23.78 17.87
N PRO A 222 -4.93 24.69 18.69
CA PRO A 222 -4.24 25.93 18.99
C PRO A 222 -2.94 25.61 19.75
N ALA A 223 -1.92 26.41 19.46
CA ALA A 223 -0.59 26.34 20.08
C ALA A 223 -0.70 26.24 21.60
N ILE A 224 0.04 25.29 22.20
CA ILE A 224 0.19 25.16 23.65
C ILE A 224 0.90 26.42 24.16
N SER A 225 0.12 27.37 24.66
CA SER A 225 0.61 28.45 25.51
C SER A 225 1.04 27.88 26.85
N GLN A 226 2.28 28.16 27.24
CA GLN A 226 2.81 27.88 28.58
C GLN A 226 1.86 28.43 29.65
N GLN A 227 1.29 27.54 30.47
CA GLN A 227 0.78 27.91 31.79
C GLN A 227 1.18 26.83 32.80
N HIS A 228 2.09 27.23 33.69
CA HIS A 228 2.42 26.58 34.94
C HIS A 228 1.15 26.37 35.77
N THR A 229 0.84 25.13 36.13
CA THR A 229 0.12 24.80 37.36
C THR A 229 0.79 23.59 37.98
N ASN A 230 1.46 23.82 39.11
CA ASN A 230 1.93 22.76 39.99
C ASN A 230 0.70 21.95 40.44
N MET A 231 0.66 20.67 40.08
CA MET A 231 -0.15 19.68 40.77
C MET A 231 0.82 18.67 41.37
N ASP A 232 0.83 18.66 42.70
CA ASP A 232 1.68 17.80 43.51
C ASP A 232 1.31 16.32 43.31
N ALA A 233 2.31 15.46 43.40
CA ALA A 233 2.21 14.03 43.11
C ALA A 233 1.33 13.22 44.09
N ASP A 234 0.74 13.88 45.09
CA ASP A 234 -0.12 13.25 46.10
C ASP A 234 -1.58 13.12 45.65
N ASP A 235 -2.07 13.93 44.70
CA ASP A 235 -3.47 13.87 44.23
C ASP A 235 -3.75 12.66 43.31
N LEU A 236 -2.72 12.01 42.77
CA LEU A 236 -2.87 10.86 41.86
C LEU A 236 -3.07 9.51 42.59
N LEU A 237 -2.77 9.45 43.88
CA LEU A 237 -2.88 8.21 44.66
C LEU A 237 -4.30 8.02 45.22
N ASP A 238 -4.96 9.12 45.59
CA ASP A 238 -6.35 9.09 46.09
C ASP A 238 -7.38 8.71 45.01
N GLU A 239 -7.08 8.95 43.73
CA GLU A 239 -7.99 8.60 42.61
C GLU A 239 -7.86 7.12 42.18
N LEU A 240 -6.78 6.43 42.55
CA LEU A 240 -6.57 5.01 42.24
C LEU A 240 -6.98 4.05 43.37
N GLY A 241 -7.41 4.57 44.52
CA GLY A 241 -7.96 3.78 45.61
C GLY A 241 -6.99 2.75 46.20
N ILE A 242 -5.69 3.10 46.27
CA ILE A 242 -4.63 2.33 46.94
C ILE A 242 -3.84 3.20 47.89
#